data_AF-A0A967Z925-F1
#
_entry.id   AF-A0A967Z925-F1
#
_cell.length_a   1.000
_cell.length_b   1.000
_cell.length_c   1.000
_cell.angle_alpha   90.00
_cell.angle_beta   90.00
_cell.angle_gamma   90.00
#
_symmetry.space_group_name_H-M   'P 1'
#
loop_
_entity.id
_entity.type
_entity.pdbx_description
1 polymer ?
#
loop_
_entity_poly.entity_id
_entity_poly.type
_entity_poly.pdbx_seq_one_letter_code
_entity_poly.pdbx_strand_id
1 'polypeptide(L)' 'GVDQVPHVELTREIARRFNHVYCKDGDPVFPEPEAQLTEFSRLRGLDGNRMSK' A
#
# COMPACT_ATOMS: atom_id res chain seq x y z
N GLY A 1 4.33 -5.78 -2.83
CA GLY A 1 5.53 -6.42 -2.26
C GLY A 1 5.48 -6.32 -0.74
N VAL A 2 6.04 -7.29 -0.01
CA VAL A 2 6.02 -7.31 1.47
C VAL A 2 6.66 -6.05 2.07
N ASP A 3 7.70 -5.53 1.42
CA ASP A 3 8.37 -4.27 1.74
C ASP A 3 7.47 -3.04 1.66
N GLN A 4 6.38 -3.11 0.89
CA GLN A 4 5.44 -2.00 0.71
C GLN A 4 4.26 -2.06 1.70
N VAL A 5 4.11 -3.15 2.46
CA VAL A 5 3.01 -3.31 3.43
C VAL A 5 2.94 -2.13 4.41
N PRO A 6 4.05 -1.65 5.01
CA PRO A 6 3.99 -0.51 5.93
C PRO A 6 3.44 0.77 5.28
N HIS A 7 3.68 0.97 3.99
CA HIS A 7 3.16 2.13 3.25
C HIS A 7 1.65 2.02 3.01
N VAL A 8 1.13 0.81 2.77
CA VAL A 8 -0.31 0.56 2.64
C VAL A 8 -1.03 0.79 3.98
N GLU A 9 -0.43 0.36 5.10
CA GLU A 9 -0.96 0.62 6.44
C GLU A 9 -1.06 2.13 6.72
N LEU A 10 0.01 2.88 6.46
CA LEU A 10 0.01 4.34 6.61
C LEU A 10 -1.09 5.00 5.76
N THR A 11 -1.26 4.54 4.52
CA THR A 11 -2.29 5.06 3.60
C THR A 11 -3.69 4.80 4.15
N ARG A 12 -3.92 3.63 4.78
CA ARG A 12 -5.20 3.28 5.40
C ARG A 12 -5.52 4.19 6.59
N GLU A 13 -4.54 4.48 7.43
CA GLU A 13 -4.74 5.41 8.55
C GLU A 13 -5.10 6.82 8.08
N ILE A 14 -4.42 7.31 7.03
CA ILE A 14 -4.71 8.62 6.44
C ILE A 14 -6.13 8.65 5.87
N ALA A 15 -6.52 7.64 5.09
CA ALA A 15 -7.86 7.55 4.50
C ALA A 15 -8.95 7.52 5.58
N ARG A 16 -8.79 6.69 6.62
CA ARG A 16 -9.73 6.63 7.76
C ARG A 16 -9.84 7.96 8.49
N ARG A 17 -8.70 8.61 8.78
CA ARG A 17 -8.69 9.90 9.47
C ARG A 17 -9.37 10.99 8.64
N PHE A 18 -9.12 11.03 7.34
CA PHE A 18 -9.75 12.00 6.45
C PHE A 18 -11.27 11.83 6.44
N ASN A 19 -11.75 10.60 6.19
CA ASN A 19 -13.18 10.33 6.15
C ASN A 19 -13.86 10.64 7.49
N HIS A 20 -13.21 10.33 8.62
CA HIS A 20 -13.74 10.65 9.94
C HIS A 20 -13.86 12.16 10.20
N VAL A 21 -12.89 12.95 9.74
CA VAL A 21 -12.87 14.40 9.98
C VAL A 21 -13.84 15.13 9.04
N TYR A 22 -13.91 14.73 7.77
CA TYR A 22 -14.55 15.51 6.71
C TYR A 22 -15.83 14.91 6.14
N CYS A 23 -16.10 13.61 6.35
CA CYS A 23 -17.25 12.90 5.76
C CYS A 23 -18.26 12.44 6.83
N LYS A 24 -18.59 13.32 7.79
CA LYS A 24 -19.43 12.94 8.94
C LYS A 24 -20.87 12.55 8.57
N ASP A 25 -21.45 13.21 7.56
CA ASP A 25 -22.85 13.05 7.14
C ASP A 25 -22.99 12.58 5.68
N GLY A 26 -21.91 12.07 5.09
CA GLY A 26 -21.86 11.69 3.67
C GLY A 26 -20.99 10.46 3.44
N ASP A 27 -21.02 9.97 2.21
CA ASP A 27 -20.23 8.81 1.84
C ASP A 27 -18.73 9.07 1.98
N PRO A 28 -17.94 8.06 2.39
CA PRO A 28 -16.50 8.19 2.50
C PRO A 28 -15.89 8.53 1.14
N VAL A 29 -15.04 9.57 1.11
CA VAL A 29 -14.36 10.01 -0.12
C VAL A 29 -13.28 9.01 -0.55
N PHE A 30 -12.55 8.45 0.41
CA PHE A 30 -11.50 7.48 0.15
C PHE A 30 -11.90 6.08 0.59
N PRO A 31 -11.88 5.06 -0.30
CA PRO A 31 -12.02 3.68 0.12
C PRO A 31 -10.78 3.22 0.90
N GLU A 32 -10.92 2.18 1.73
CA GLU A 32 -9.78 1.61 2.44
C GLU A 32 -8.90 0.79 1.48
N PRO A 33 -7.58 1.07 1.40
CA PRO A 33 -6.69 0.33 0.52
C PRO A 33 -6.40 -1.07 1.07
N GLU A 34 -6.26 -2.05 0.19
CA GLU A 34 -5.84 -3.41 0.52
C GLU A 34 -4.45 -3.70 -0.05
N ALA A 35 -3.61 -4.40 0.74
CA ALA A 35 -2.28 -4.78 0.29
C ALA A 35 -2.38 -6.03 -0.60
N GLN A 36 -2.04 -5.89 -1.88
CA GLN A 36 -1.87 -7.03 -2.77
C GLN A 36 -0.43 -7.55 -2.70
N LEU A 37 -0.26 -8.74 -2.14
CA LEU A 37 1.02 -9.42 -2.03
C LEU A 37 1.16 -10.46 -3.14
N THR A 38 2.29 -10.40 -3.83
CA THR A 38 2.70 -11.42 -4.79
C THR A 38 3.58 -12.45 -4.09
N GLU A 39 3.34 -13.74 -4.31
CA GLU A 39 4.09 -14.84 -3.69
C GLU A 39 5.55 -14.93 -4.14
N PHE A 40 5.90 -14.35 -5.30
CA PHE A 40 7.24 -14.48 -5.86
C PHE A 40 8.24 -13.52 -5.22
N SER A 41 9.42 -14.06 -4.87
CA SER A 41 10.59 -13.27 -4.47
C SER A 41 11.09 -12.40 -5.62
N ARG A 42 11.64 -11.23 -5.27
CA ARG A 42 12.20 -10.26 -6.23
C ARG A 42 13.13 -10.94 -7.25
N LEU A 43 13.01 -10.56 -8.52
CA LEU A 43 13.79 -11.13 -9.61
C LEU A 43 15.29 -10.78 -9.44
N ARG A 44 16.17 -11.78 -9.57
CA ARG A 44 17.62 -11.56 -9.54
C ARG A 44 18.11 -11.08 -10.91
N GLY A 45 19.12 -10.22 -10.90
CA GLY A 45 19.88 -9.80 -12.07
C GLY A 45 20.70 -10.96 -12.65
N LEU A 46 21.22 -10.76 -13.86
CA LEU A 46 22.06 -11.74 -14.57
C LEU A 46 23.37 -12.05 -13.82
N ASP A 47 23.80 -11.14 -12.95
CA ASP A 47 24.98 -11.22 -12.07
C ASP A 47 24.65 -11.83 -10.68
N GLY A 48 23.41 -12.25 -10.44
CA GLY A 48 22.96 -12.80 -9.16
C GLY A 48 22.61 -11.76 -8.09
N ASN A 49 22.86 -10.47 -8.35
CA ASN A 49 22.45 -9.36 -7.47
C ASN A 49 20.99 -8.95 -7.72
N ARG A 50 20.51 -7.92 -7.02
CA ARG A 50 19.19 -7.35 -7.30
C ARG A 50 19.18 -6.75 -8.71
N MET A 51 18.20 -7.14 -9.54
CA MET A 51 18.03 -6.54 -10.86
C MET A 51 17.72 -5.03 -10.72
N SER A 52 18.54 -4.20 -11.33
CA SER A 52 18.37 -2.75 -11.50
C SER A 52 18.54 -2.43 -12.98
N LYS A 53 17.92 -1.33 -13.44
CA LYS A 53 18.35 -0.69 -14.68
C LYS A 53 19.76 -0.14 -14.53
#